data_AF-A0A812YF41-F1
#
_entry.id   AF-A0A812YF41-F1
#
_cell.length_a   1.000
_cell.length_b   1.000
_cell.length_c   1.000
_cell.angle_alpha   90.00
_cell.angle_beta   90.00
_cell.angle_gamma   90.00
#
_symmetry.space_group_name_H-M   'P 1'
#
loop_
_entity.id
_entity.type
_entity.pdbx_description
1 polymer ?
#
loop_
_entity_poly.entity_id
_entity_poly.type
_entity_poly.pdbx_seq_one_letter_code
_entity_poly.pdbx_strand_id
1 'polypeptide(L)'
;QPDSQLQLDPAVAGDKMKRQRQPRALQSDKHMYNPGPHRSKLRTIEHRPLEPKVLQCERCSHEMISCWYFVHPKTSRATVLVPNNGHMSCKGEPGAGSRAFFKPVDGSRYKADCTSGIVYCVHNRVQAVCAPCGGANVCQHHLPKWQCSECKLKIRKRIKKVIAE
;
A
#
# COMPACT_ATOMS: atom_id res chain seq x y z
N GLN A 1 -40.63 -22.88 57.32
CA GLN A 1 -40.52 -24.29 56.84
C GLN A 1 -41.94 -24.81 56.65
N PRO A 2 -42.26 -25.57 55.60
CA PRO A 2 -41.39 -26.35 54.70
C PRO A 2 -41.24 -25.69 53.31
N ASP A 3 -40.09 -25.77 52.62
CA ASP A 3 -39.45 -26.91 51.94
C ASP A 3 -40.24 -27.44 50.72
N SER A 4 -39.78 -27.08 49.50
CA SER A 4 -39.93 -27.92 48.31
C SER A 4 -39.14 -27.36 47.11
N GLN A 5 -37.93 -27.92 46.95
CA GLN A 5 -37.33 -28.43 45.71
C GLN A 5 -37.11 -27.48 44.51
N LEU A 6 -35.83 -27.13 44.30
CA LEU A 6 -35.28 -26.95 42.96
C LEU A 6 -35.37 -28.28 42.19
N GLN A 7 -36.06 -28.29 41.07
CA GLN A 7 -35.85 -29.29 40.00
C GLN A 7 -35.03 -28.63 38.89
N LEU A 8 -33.82 -29.16 38.70
CA LEU A 8 -33.05 -29.04 37.47
C LEU A 8 -33.47 -30.22 36.57
N ASP A 9 -33.90 -29.92 35.35
CA ASP A 9 -34.24 -30.93 34.34
C ASP A 9 -33.42 -30.72 33.05
N PRO A 10 -33.27 -31.77 32.22
CA PRO A 10 -31.98 -32.15 31.65
C PRO A 10 -31.68 -31.56 30.27
N ALA A 11 -30.38 -31.63 29.92
CA ALA A 11 -29.84 -31.31 28.60
C ALA A 11 -30.62 -32.01 27.47
N VAL A 12 -31.30 -31.23 26.62
CA VAL A 12 -31.95 -31.73 25.41
C VAL A 12 -30.91 -31.88 24.29
N ALA A 13 -30.86 -33.10 23.76
CA ALA A 13 -29.97 -33.55 22.70
C ALA A 13 -30.15 -32.77 21.39
N GLY A 14 -29.05 -32.67 20.63
CA GLY A 14 -28.90 -31.78 19.50
C GLY A 14 -29.69 -32.15 18.25
N ASP A 15 -30.39 -31.16 17.72
CA ASP A 15 -30.99 -31.18 16.40
C ASP A 15 -29.93 -30.80 15.36
N LYS A 16 -29.45 -31.78 14.59
CA LYS A 16 -28.51 -31.55 13.49
C LYS A 16 -29.26 -30.88 12.34
N MET A 17 -29.38 -29.55 12.41
CA MET A 17 -29.80 -28.71 11.29
C MET A 17 -28.88 -29.00 10.08
N LYS A 18 -29.37 -29.78 9.12
CA LYS A 18 -28.70 -29.99 7.83
C LYS A 18 -28.59 -28.63 7.16
N ARG A 19 -27.42 -27.99 7.27
CA ARG A 19 -27.10 -26.76 6.55
C ARG A 19 -27.24 -27.06 5.07
N GLN A 20 -28.36 -26.63 4.48
CA GLN A 20 -28.53 -26.59 3.03
C GLN A 20 -27.42 -25.70 2.50
N ARG A 21 -26.44 -26.31 1.80
CA ARG A 21 -25.38 -25.60 1.11
C ARG A 21 -26.03 -24.88 -0.07
N GLN A 22 -26.26 -23.58 0.09
CA GLN A 22 -26.55 -22.72 -1.05
C GLN A 22 -25.41 -22.86 -2.08
N PRO A 23 -25.71 -22.86 -3.39
CA PRO A 23 -24.69 -22.91 -4.42
C PRO A 23 -23.78 -21.69 -4.25
N ARG A 24 -22.50 -21.96 -4.02
CA ARG A 24 -21.48 -20.94 -3.80
C ARG A 24 -21.30 -20.17 -5.10
N ALA A 25 -21.95 -19.01 -5.20
CA ALA A 25 -21.65 -18.06 -6.27
C ALA A 25 -20.13 -17.88 -6.33
N LEU A 26 -19.56 -18.02 -7.53
CA LEU A 26 -18.15 -17.79 -7.84
C LEU A 26 -17.83 -16.30 -7.61
N GLN A 27 -17.78 -15.86 -6.35
CA GLN A 27 -17.14 -14.61 -5.98
C GLN A 27 -15.65 -14.94 -5.94
N SER A 28 -14.93 -14.57 -6.99
CA SER A 28 -13.48 -14.43 -6.86
C SER A 28 -13.25 -13.34 -5.82
N ASP A 29 -12.90 -13.74 -4.59
CA ASP A 29 -12.63 -12.83 -3.48
C ASP A 29 -11.46 -11.90 -3.84
N LYS A 30 -11.75 -10.78 -4.53
CA LYS A 30 -10.74 -9.75 -4.82
C LYS A 30 -10.24 -9.21 -3.48
N HIS A 31 -8.96 -9.42 -3.20
CA HIS A 31 -8.37 -9.02 -1.92
C HIS A 31 -8.36 -7.49 -1.77
N MET A 32 -8.72 -6.99 -0.59
CA MET A 32 -8.67 -5.55 -0.27
C MET A 32 -7.25 -5.12 0.12
N TYR A 33 -6.69 -4.15 -0.60
CA TYR A 33 -5.41 -3.55 -0.24
C TYR A 33 -5.55 -2.66 0.99
N ASN A 34 -4.70 -2.89 1.98
CA ASN A 34 -4.60 -2.08 3.19
C ASN A 34 -3.15 -1.58 3.39
N PRO A 35 -2.90 -0.26 3.35
CA PRO A 35 -1.59 0.29 3.69
C PRO A 35 -1.16 -0.09 5.10
N GLY A 36 0.15 -0.19 5.31
CA GLY A 36 0.70 -0.45 6.64
C GLY A 36 0.26 0.62 7.66
N PRO A 37 0.24 0.31 8.97
CA PRO A 37 -0.37 1.14 10.00
C PRO A 37 0.25 2.54 10.15
N HIS A 38 1.52 2.71 9.79
CA HIS A 38 2.14 4.04 9.75
C HIS A 38 1.68 4.86 8.53
N ARG A 39 1.39 4.20 7.41
CA ARG A 39 1.02 4.86 6.15
C ARG A 39 -0.43 5.31 6.16
N SER A 40 -1.33 4.49 6.68
CA SER A 40 -2.76 4.83 6.81
C SER A 40 -3.01 6.05 7.71
N LYS A 41 -2.08 6.38 8.61
CA LYS A 41 -2.15 7.54 9.51
C LYS A 41 -1.54 8.83 8.93
N LEU A 42 -0.95 8.78 7.74
CA LEU A 42 -0.37 9.98 7.13
C LEU A 42 -1.48 10.95 6.71
N ARG A 43 -1.30 12.25 6.98
CA ARG A 43 -2.28 13.30 6.62
C ARG A 43 -2.60 13.39 5.12
N THR A 44 -1.72 12.87 4.27
CA THR A 44 -1.87 12.84 2.81
C THR A 44 -2.54 11.57 2.32
N ILE A 45 -2.94 10.67 3.22
CA ILE A 45 -3.58 9.40 2.89
C ILE A 45 -5.00 9.42 3.46
N GLU A 46 -5.97 9.10 2.60
CA GLU A 46 -7.39 9.14 2.91
C GLU A 46 -8.03 7.79 2.54
N HIS A 47 -8.90 7.27 3.42
CA HIS A 47 -9.68 6.07 3.15
C HIS A 47 -11.09 6.45 2.67
N ARG A 48 -11.48 5.99 1.49
CA ARG A 48 -12.77 6.26 0.83
C ARG A 48 -13.48 4.95 0.49
N PRO A 49 -14.17 4.32 1.44
CA PRO A 49 -14.82 3.01 1.24
C PRO A 49 -15.95 3.04 0.21
N LEU A 50 -16.52 4.21 -0.06
CA LEU A 50 -17.59 4.41 -1.06
C LEU A 50 -17.04 4.60 -2.49
N GLU A 51 -15.73 4.74 -2.65
CA GLU A 51 -15.06 4.93 -3.96
C GLU A 51 -14.01 3.82 -4.21
N PRO A 52 -14.36 2.53 -4.20
CA PRO A 52 -13.41 1.44 -4.42
C PRO A 52 -12.89 1.45 -5.86
N LYS A 53 -11.60 1.13 -6.03
CA LYS A 53 -10.97 1.00 -7.35
C LYS A 53 -10.36 -0.38 -7.50
N VAL A 54 -10.73 -1.07 -8.58
CA VAL A 54 -10.11 -2.35 -8.95
C VAL A 54 -8.74 -2.06 -9.53
N LEU A 55 -7.74 -2.70 -8.96
CA LEU A 55 -6.37 -2.70 -9.43
C LEU A 55 -6.05 -4.05 -10.06
N GLN A 56 -5.38 -4.04 -11.21
CA GLN A 56 -4.92 -5.23 -11.89
C GLN A 56 -3.41 -5.22 -12.01
N CYS A 57 -2.80 -6.40 -11.83
CA CYS A 57 -1.40 -6.62 -12.08
C CYS A 57 -1.10 -6.50 -13.57
N GLU A 58 -0.04 -5.79 -13.96
CA GLU A 58 0.34 -5.66 -15.37
C GLU A 58 0.96 -6.94 -15.98
N ARG A 59 1.24 -7.95 -15.15
CA ARG A 59 1.94 -9.17 -15.58
C ARG A 59 1.08 -10.42 -15.55
N CYS A 60 -0.07 -10.38 -14.88
CA CYS A 60 -0.97 -11.53 -14.79
C CYS A 60 -2.39 -11.05 -14.46
N SER A 61 -3.34 -11.97 -14.47
CA SER A 61 -4.75 -11.68 -14.20
C SER A 61 -5.08 -11.41 -12.72
N HIS A 62 -4.10 -11.20 -11.84
CA HIS A 62 -4.34 -10.96 -10.43
C HIS A 62 -4.95 -9.57 -10.20
N GLU A 63 -6.03 -9.53 -9.43
CA GLU A 63 -6.78 -8.31 -9.12
C GLU A 63 -6.87 -8.09 -7.60
N MET A 64 -6.96 -6.83 -7.22
CA MET A 64 -7.24 -6.40 -5.84
C MET A 64 -8.06 -5.11 -5.85
N ILE A 65 -8.61 -4.73 -4.71
CA ILE A 65 -9.39 -3.50 -4.56
C ILE A 65 -8.62 -2.53 -3.67
N SER A 66 -8.56 -1.25 -4.06
CA SER A 66 -8.06 -0.18 -3.20
C SER A 66 -9.18 0.82 -2.92
N CYS A 67 -9.41 1.08 -1.64
CA CYS A 67 -10.23 2.19 -1.15
C CYS A 67 -9.37 3.32 -0.58
N TRP A 68 -8.06 3.31 -0.85
CA TRP A 68 -7.12 4.26 -0.28
C TRP A 68 -6.65 5.25 -1.34
N TYR A 69 -6.53 6.51 -0.95
CA TYR A 69 -6.18 7.61 -1.83
C TYR A 69 -5.03 8.42 -1.24
N PHE A 70 -4.10 8.82 -2.09
CA PHE A 70 -3.18 9.90 -1.78
C PHE A 70 -3.81 11.24 -2.18
N VAL A 71 -3.89 12.17 -1.23
CA VAL A 71 -4.36 13.54 -1.44
C VAL A 71 -3.17 14.48 -1.38
N HIS A 72 -2.90 15.16 -2.49
CA HIS A 72 -1.75 16.06 -2.58
C HIS A 72 -1.94 17.30 -1.68
N PRO A 73 -1.01 17.62 -0.76
CA PRO A 73 -1.25 18.60 0.29
C PRO A 73 -1.37 20.05 -0.19
N LYS A 74 -0.95 20.37 -1.41
CA LYS A 74 -1.10 21.74 -1.98
C LYS A 74 -2.26 21.90 -2.95
N THR A 75 -2.65 20.82 -3.62
CA THR A 75 -3.63 20.89 -4.73
C THR A 75 -4.92 20.15 -4.40
N SER A 76 -4.96 19.47 -3.26
CA SER A 76 -6.05 18.60 -2.80
C SER A 76 -6.48 17.54 -3.82
N ARG A 77 -5.66 17.30 -4.85
CA ARG A 77 -5.94 16.29 -5.88
C ARG A 77 -5.78 14.91 -5.26
N ALA A 78 -6.86 14.13 -5.31
CA ALA A 78 -6.85 12.73 -4.92
C ALA A 78 -6.36 11.84 -6.07
N THR A 79 -5.55 10.84 -5.74
CA THR A 79 -5.07 9.79 -6.65
C THR A 79 -5.14 8.45 -5.94
N VAL A 80 -5.51 7.39 -6.64
CA VAL A 80 -5.65 6.05 -6.06
C VAL A 80 -4.29 5.60 -5.52
N LEU A 81 -4.25 5.17 -4.26
CA LEU A 81 -3.05 4.59 -3.66
C LEU A 81 -2.92 3.13 -4.08
N VAL A 82 -1.75 2.77 -4.57
CA VAL A 82 -1.47 1.45 -5.16
C VAL A 82 -0.28 0.82 -4.45
N PRO A 83 -0.30 -0.49 -4.11
CA PRO A 83 0.83 -1.14 -3.46
C PRO A 83 2.10 -1.07 -4.33
N ASN A 84 3.22 -0.71 -3.69
CA ASN A 84 4.53 -0.63 -4.35
C ASN A 84 5.24 -1.99 -4.43
N ASN A 85 4.88 -2.92 -3.55
CA ASN A 85 5.41 -4.27 -3.53
C ASN A 85 4.37 -5.15 -4.21
N GLY A 86 4.62 -5.55 -5.46
CA GLY A 86 3.76 -6.49 -6.19
C GLY A 86 3.47 -7.78 -5.41
N HIS A 87 2.68 -8.69 -5.99
CA HIS A 87 2.23 -9.89 -5.29
C HIS A 87 3.12 -11.12 -5.56
N MET A 88 2.97 -12.15 -4.72
CA MET A 88 3.82 -13.35 -4.73
C MET A 88 3.74 -14.15 -6.03
N SER A 89 2.56 -14.23 -6.65
CA SER A 89 2.36 -14.99 -7.90
C SER A 89 3.15 -14.46 -9.10
N CYS A 90 3.74 -13.26 -9.00
CA CYS A 90 4.64 -12.70 -10.03
C CYS A 90 6.09 -12.54 -9.54
N LYS A 91 6.44 -13.08 -8.37
CA LYS A 91 7.83 -13.19 -7.95
C LYS A 91 8.37 -14.54 -8.47
N GLY A 92 9.31 -14.53 -9.41
CA GLY A 92 10.01 -15.76 -9.81
C GLY A 92 10.37 -15.90 -11.29
N GLU A 93 9.90 -15.03 -12.19
CA GLU A 93 10.25 -15.16 -13.62
C GLU A 93 11.74 -14.85 -13.86
N PRO A 94 12.49 -15.68 -14.63
CA PRO A 94 13.86 -15.40 -15.02
C PRO A 94 13.94 -14.08 -15.82
N GLY A 95 14.73 -13.12 -15.35
CA GLY A 95 14.79 -11.76 -15.92
C GLY A 95 13.82 -10.74 -15.29
N ALA A 96 12.90 -11.19 -14.43
CA ALA A 96 12.05 -10.29 -13.65
C ALA A 96 12.77 -9.79 -12.40
N GLY A 97 13.55 -8.72 -12.57
CA GLY A 97 13.85 -7.80 -11.47
C GLY A 97 12.54 -7.36 -10.79
N SER A 98 12.29 -7.92 -9.61
CA SER A 98 11.31 -7.55 -8.59
C SER A 98 10.49 -6.27 -8.84
N ARG A 99 9.22 -6.44 -9.21
CA ARG A 99 8.01 -5.62 -8.93
C ARG A 99 7.03 -5.73 -10.11
N ALA A 100 6.06 -6.63 -10.01
CA ALA A 100 4.85 -6.49 -10.83
C ALA A 100 4.06 -5.31 -10.27
N PHE A 101 3.78 -4.32 -11.11
CA PHE A 101 3.02 -3.14 -10.70
C PHE A 101 1.53 -3.39 -10.88
N PHE A 102 0.75 -2.80 -9.98
CA PHE A 102 -0.70 -2.74 -10.10
C PHE A 102 -1.09 -1.42 -10.76
N LYS A 103 -2.17 -1.42 -11.54
CA LYS A 103 -2.78 -0.22 -12.11
C LYS A 103 -4.30 -0.25 -11.96
N PRO A 104 -4.98 0.89 -11.78
CA PRO A 104 -6.44 0.93 -11.81
C PRO A 104 -6.97 0.51 -13.17
N VAL A 105 -7.92 -0.42 -13.18
CA VAL A 105 -8.54 -0.95 -14.41
C VAL A 105 -9.30 0.15 -15.16
N ASP A 106 -9.88 1.10 -14.43
CA ASP A 106 -10.65 2.22 -14.98
C ASP A 106 -9.79 3.39 -15.49
N GLY A 107 -8.45 3.25 -15.47
CA GLY A 107 -7.52 4.30 -15.90
C GLY A 107 -7.38 5.48 -14.94
N SER A 108 -7.92 5.38 -13.72
CA SER A 108 -7.79 6.43 -12.70
C SER A 108 -6.32 6.79 -12.43
N ARG A 109 -6.05 8.07 -12.15
CA ARG A 109 -4.72 8.51 -11.71
C ARG A 109 -4.35 7.80 -10.41
N TYR A 110 -3.14 7.27 -10.35
CA TYR A 110 -2.67 6.51 -9.21
C TYR A 110 -1.29 6.94 -8.74
N LYS A 111 -0.97 6.60 -7.50
CA LYS A 111 0.32 6.83 -6.88
C LYS A 111 0.75 5.59 -6.10
N ALA A 112 1.99 5.17 -6.31
CA ALA A 112 2.55 4.05 -5.58
C ALA A 112 2.70 4.38 -4.09
N ASP A 113 2.44 3.39 -3.25
CA ASP A 113 2.65 3.40 -1.81
C ASP A 113 4.14 3.30 -1.48
N CYS A 114 4.86 4.39 -1.77
CA CYS A 114 6.29 4.51 -1.51
C CYS A 114 6.56 5.64 -0.52
N THR A 115 7.32 5.34 0.54
CA THR A 115 7.64 6.30 1.61
C THR A 115 8.30 7.57 1.06
N SER A 116 9.15 7.43 0.03
CA SER A 116 9.85 8.54 -0.62
C SER A 116 8.95 9.45 -1.45
N GLY A 117 7.69 9.07 -1.73
CA GLY A 117 6.79 9.83 -2.58
C GLY A 117 5.51 10.31 -1.90
N ILE A 118 5.06 9.63 -0.85
CA ILE A 118 3.78 9.93 -0.18
C ILE A 118 3.92 10.65 1.15
N VAL A 119 5.12 10.70 1.75
CA VAL A 119 5.32 11.36 3.05
C VAL A 119 5.74 12.81 2.84
N TYR A 120 4.92 13.74 3.33
CA TYR A 120 5.16 15.18 3.21
C TYR A 120 5.38 15.82 4.59
N CYS A 121 6.38 16.70 4.70
CA CYS A 121 6.64 17.48 5.91
C CYS A 121 5.70 18.69 6.01
N VAL A 122 5.73 19.43 7.13
CA VAL A 122 4.90 20.63 7.37
C VAL A 122 5.08 21.72 6.30
N HIS A 123 6.23 21.77 5.62
CA HIS A 123 6.49 22.69 4.51
C HIS A 123 5.82 22.29 3.20
N ASN A 124 4.96 21.27 3.20
CA ASN A 124 4.31 20.69 2.01
C ASN A 124 5.32 20.28 0.92
N ARG A 125 6.51 19.83 1.35
CA ARG A 125 7.52 19.19 0.52
C ARG A 125 7.60 17.72 0.89
N VAL A 126 7.97 16.87 -0.06
CA VAL A 126 8.29 15.47 0.24
C VAL A 126 9.40 15.46 1.31
N GLN A 127 9.17 14.73 2.41
CA GLN A 127 10.03 14.79 3.59
C GLN A 127 11.48 14.43 3.25
N ALA A 128 11.67 13.42 2.40
CA ALA A 128 12.99 12.96 1.98
C ALA A 128 13.86 14.03 1.30
N VAL A 129 13.26 15.07 0.72
CA VAL A 129 13.96 16.12 -0.05
C VAL A 129 13.86 17.50 0.56
N CYS A 130 13.22 17.62 1.72
CA CYS A 130 13.02 18.90 2.37
C CYS A 130 14.32 19.31 3.10
N ALA A 131 15.06 20.26 2.53
CA ALA A 131 16.30 20.77 3.10
C ALA A 131 16.14 21.34 4.53
N PRO A 132 15.10 22.15 4.84
CA PRO A 132 14.83 22.59 6.22
C PRO A 132 14.61 21.45 7.22
N CYS A 133 14.18 20.27 6.75
CA CYS A 133 13.94 19.12 7.63
C CYS A 133 15.13 18.14 7.66
N GLY A 134 16.25 18.45 6.98
CA GLY A 134 17.37 17.53 6.85
C GLY A 134 17.00 16.20 6.19
N GLY A 135 16.10 16.23 5.19
CA GLY A 135 15.60 15.01 4.54
C GLY A 135 16.70 14.05 4.08
N ALA A 136 16.44 12.74 4.11
CA ALA A 136 17.45 11.70 3.83
C ALA A 136 18.15 11.81 2.45
N ASN A 137 17.50 12.45 1.49
CA ASN A 137 18.04 12.71 0.15
C ASN A 137 18.65 14.11 -0.01
N VAL A 138 18.75 14.88 1.06
CA VAL A 138 19.45 16.17 1.09
C VAL A 138 20.93 15.90 1.37
N CYS A 139 21.83 16.57 0.65
CA CYS A 139 23.27 16.49 0.91
C CYS A 139 23.72 17.57 1.91
N GLN A 140 24.98 17.50 2.34
CA GLN A 140 25.60 18.51 3.20
C GLN A 140 25.57 19.94 2.62
N HIS A 141 25.37 20.08 1.31
CA HIS A 141 25.22 21.38 0.64
C HIS A 141 23.77 21.86 0.59
N HIS A 142 22.88 21.29 1.41
CA HIS A 142 21.47 21.66 1.55
C HIS A 142 20.63 21.55 0.27
N LEU A 143 21.09 20.76 -0.71
CA LEU A 143 20.38 20.47 -1.94
C LEU A 143 20.00 18.98 -2.00
N PRO A 144 18.92 18.60 -2.71
CA PRO A 144 18.71 17.20 -3.06
C PRO A 144 19.96 16.63 -3.75
N LYS A 145 20.40 15.43 -3.36
CA LYS A 145 21.64 14.78 -3.83
C LYS A 145 21.74 14.74 -5.36
N TRP A 146 20.61 14.55 -6.05
CA TRP A 146 20.53 14.53 -7.52
C TRP A 146 20.41 15.91 -8.19
N GLN A 147 20.33 17.00 -7.43
CA GLN A 147 20.38 18.37 -7.95
C GLN A 147 21.73 19.03 -7.66
N CYS A 148 22.43 18.62 -6.61
CA CYS A 148 23.75 19.14 -6.25
C CYS A 148 24.82 18.79 -7.29
N SER A 149 25.40 19.81 -7.94
CA SER A 149 26.48 19.68 -8.93
C SER A 149 27.72 18.99 -8.35
N GLU A 150 28.14 19.38 -7.15
CA GLU A 150 29.28 18.75 -6.47
C GLU A 150 29.03 17.26 -6.17
N CYS A 151 27.85 16.90 -5.69
CA CYS A 151 27.51 15.49 -5.45
C CYS A 151 27.48 14.70 -6.76
N LYS A 152 26.93 15.26 -7.84
CA LYS A 152 26.96 14.64 -9.17
C LYS A 152 28.39 14.40 -9.65
N LEU A 153 29.29 15.36 -9.47
CA LEU A 153 30.70 15.22 -9.85
C LEU A 153 31.39 14.14 -9.04
N LYS A 154 31.18 14.10 -7.71
CA LYS A 154 31.73 13.04 -6.84
C LYS A 154 31.26 11.64 -7.27
N ILE A 155 29.96 11.48 -7.57
CA ILE A 155 29.40 10.22 -8.06
C ILE A 155 30.01 9.83 -9.41
N ARG A 156 30.07 10.78 -10.37
CA ARG A 156 30.67 10.55 -11.70
C ARG A 156 32.14 10.11 -11.60
N LYS A 157 32.93 10.75 -10.75
CA LYS A 157 34.33 10.37 -10.50
C LYS A 157 34.43 8.95 -9.93
N ARG A 158 33.58 8.60 -8.97
CA ARG A 158 33.53 7.25 -8.38
C ARG A 158 33.17 6.18 -9.42
N ILE A 159 32.16 6.42 -10.25
CA ILE A 159 31.75 5.48 -11.31
C ILE A 159 32.88 5.29 -12.33
N LYS A 160 33.53 6.38 -12.78
CA LYS A 160 34.68 6.30 -13.69
C LYS A 160 35.81 5.46 -13.13
N LYS A 161 36.09 5.58 -11.82
CA LYS A 161 37.12 4.76 -11.16
C LYS A 161 36.76 3.28 -11.20
N VAL A 162 35.52 2.92 -10.88
CA VAL A 162 35.05 1.52 -10.87
C VAL A 162 35.05 0.88 -12.26
N ILE A 163 34.80 1.66 -13.34
CA ILE A 163 34.81 1.14 -14.72
C ILE A 163 36.25 0.97 -15.25
N ALA A 164 37.21 1.72 -14.70
CA ALA A 164 38.60 1.66 -15.11
C ALA A 164 39.42 0.57 -14.36
N GLU A 165 38.82 -0.05 -13.33
CA GLU A 165 39.32 -1.22 -12.59
C GLU A 165 38.72 -2.50 -13.18
#